data_AF-A0ABD1CXG2-F1
#
_entry.id   AF-A0ABD1CXG2-F1
#
_cell.length_a   1.000
_cell.length_b   1.000
_cell.length_c   1.000
_cell.angle_alpha   90.00
_cell.angle_beta   90.00
_cell.angle_gamma   90.00
#
_symmetry.space_group_name_H-M   'P 1'
#
loop_
_entity.id
_entity.type
_entity.pdbx_description
1 polymer ?
#
loop_
_entity_poly.entity_id
_entity_poly.type
_entity_poly.pdbx_seq_one_letter_code
_entity_poly.pdbx_strand_id
1 'polypeptide(L)'
;MCSIQQHPWAHLKSDVLPIFRQAVITSLDRNYRTIPYTLKRVWDVDERVRRHTYIQISSYPVKQYIVAQRFVKIVLIPQWFESYQKNNVAFVKALKIDADEKEMERFAKTAKLALGEIFTKYGLNDATTMLGLREEDKTIPLKNLTIETAICWQALLKILQHTESYELDAYMVDLMAFGNYIKTFADTPTLCNYIRQLAYDPSMTRDMLQKMYFQSMMQVLLEIARSG
;
A
#
# COMPACT_ATOMS: atom_id res chain seq x y z
N MET A 1 9.53 49.10 10.59
CA MET A 1 8.84 48.03 11.35
C MET A 1 7.51 47.72 10.68
N CYS A 2 7.43 46.62 9.92
CA CYS A 2 6.32 45.67 10.01
C CYS A 2 6.79 44.39 9.32
N SER A 3 7.19 43.45 10.15
CA SER A 3 7.77 42.16 9.80
C SER A 3 6.67 41.18 9.39
N ILE A 4 7.11 40.10 8.74
CA ILE A 4 6.39 38.84 8.42
C ILE A 4 5.85 38.81 6.98
N GLN A 5 6.70 38.29 6.09
CA GLN A 5 6.28 37.46 4.97
C GLN A 5 5.29 36.41 5.50
N GLN A 6 3.98 36.64 5.38
CA GLN A 6 2.99 35.62 5.69
C GLN A 6 3.10 34.53 4.63
N HIS A 7 3.47 33.33 5.06
CA HIS A 7 3.60 32.20 4.16
C HIS A 7 2.27 31.91 3.43
N PRO A 8 2.28 31.59 2.12
CA PRO A 8 1.07 31.39 1.31
C PRO A 8 0.03 30.42 1.92
N TRP A 9 0.49 29.42 2.66
CA TRP A 9 -0.36 28.43 3.36
C TRP A 9 -1.23 29.03 4.49
N ALA A 10 -0.91 30.23 5.00
CA ALA A 10 -1.68 30.91 6.05
C ALA A 10 -3.10 31.31 5.59
N HIS A 11 -3.28 31.47 4.27
CA HIS A 11 -4.57 31.85 3.67
C HIS A 11 -5.49 30.67 3.35
N LEU A 12 -5.08 29.43 3.67
CA LEU A 12 -5.92 28.22 3.49
C LEU A 12 -6.99 28.04 4.59
N LYS A 13 -7.31 29.10 5.34
CA LYS A 13 -8.38 29.09 6.36
C LYS A 13 -9.76 29.10 5.69
N SER A 14 -10.76 28.58 6.40
CA SER A 14 -12.12 28.39 5.87
C SER A 14 -12.83 29.71 5.49
N ASP A 15 -12.40 30.84 6.04
CA ASP A 15 -13.04 32.16 5.85
C ASP A 15 -12.65 32.88 4.54
N VAL A 16 -11.74 32.31 3.75
CA VAL A 16 -11.22 32.91 2.51
C VAL A 16 -12.01 32.42 1.30
N LEU A 17 -12.27 33.24 0.27
CA LEU A 17 -13.06 32.83 -0.91
C LEU A 17 -12.55 31.51 -1.55
N PRO A 18 -13.45 30.60 -2.00
CA PRO A 18 -13.07 29.31 -2.58
C PRO A 18 -12.06 29.40 -3.73
N ILE A 19 -12.25 30.37 -4.63
CA ILE A 19 -11.34 30.60 -5.78
C ILE A 19 -9.93 30.95 -5.33
N PHE A 20 -9.80 31.68 -4.23
CA PHE A 20 -8.50 32.05 -3.68
C PHE A 20 -7.83 30.83 -3.03
N ARG A 21 -8.59 29.98 -2.33
CA ARG A 21 -8.05 28.71 -1.80
C ARG A 21 -7.54 27.81 -2.94
N GLN A 22 -8.24 27.72 -4.06
CA GLN A 22 -7.78 26.99 -5.27
C GLN A 22 -6.51 27.59 -5.87
N ALA A 23 -6.44 28.91 -5.98
CA ALA A 23 -5.25 29.61 -6.47
C ALA A 23 -4.04 29.33 -5.57
N VAL A 24 -4.22 29.42 -4.25
CA VAL A 24 -3.18 29.08 -3.26
C VAL A 24 -2.74 27.64 -3.46
N ILE A 25 -3.65 26.65 -3.45
CA ILE A 25 -3.32 25.22 -3.67
C ILE A 25 -2.49 25.02 -4.95
N THR A 26 -2.82 25.72 -6.04
CA THR A 26 -2.09 25.62 -7.32
C THR A 26 -0.69 26.20 -7.24
N SER A 27 -0.54 27.31 -6.51
CA SER A 27 0.74 28.02 -6.36
C SER A 27 1.67 27.40 -5.32
N LEU A 28 1.20 26.48 -4.48
CA LEU A 28 2.04 25.88 -3.45
C LEU A 28 3.08 24.97 -4.10
N ASP A 29 4.35 25.20 -3.79
CA ASP A 29 5.42 24.29 -4.18
C ASP A 29 5.14 22.87 -3.67
N ARG A 30 5.49 21.88 -4.49
CA ARG A 30 5.27 20.46 -4.21
C ARG A 30 6.38 19.91 -3.31
N ASN A 31 6.31 20.22 -2.02
CA ASN A 31 7.31 19.79 -1.06
C ASN A 31 6.68 19.27 0.25
N TYR A 32 7.47 18.51 1.02
CA TYR A 32 7.01 17.85 2.24
C TYR A 32 6.45 18.81 3.30
N ARG A 33 6.80 20.10 3.26
CA ARG A 33 6.31 21.12 4.21
C ARG A 33 4.91 21.62 3.84
N THR A 34 4.57 21.66 2.55
CA THR A 34 3.34 22.26 2.02
C THR A 34 2.23 21.24 1.78
N ILE A 35 2.60 19.99 1.50
CA ILE A 35 1.67 18.85 1.31
C ILE A 35 0.68 18.71 2.48
N PRO A 36 1.06 18.79 3.78
CA PRO A 36 0.10 18.72 4.89
C PRO A 36 -1.03 19.75 4.81
N TYR A 37 -0.72 20.98 4.37
CA TYR A 37 -1.70 22.05 4.27
C TYR A 37 -2.64 21.84 3.09
N THR A 38 -2.10 21.35 1.97
CA THR A 38 -2.88 20.98 0.78
C THR A 38 -3.85 19.84 1.10
N LEU A 39 -3.39 18.79 1.80
CA LEU A 39 -4.22 17.64 2.15
C LEU A 39 -5.39 17.97 3.07
N LYS A 40 -5.26 18.98 3.94
CA LYS A 40 -6.39 19.45 4.76
C LYS A 40 -7.56 19.95 3.91
N ARG A 41 -7.31 20.41 2.68
CA ARG A 41 -8.33 20.93 1.75
C ARG A 41 -9.10 19.84 1.01
N VAL A 42 -8.71 18.58 1.18
CA VAL A 42 -9.49 17.42 0.73
C VAL A 42 -10.85 17.33 1.46
N TRP A 43 -10.95 17.99 2.63
CA TRP A 43 -12.16 18.15 3.44
C TRP A 43 -12.66 19.60 3.46
N ASP A 44 -12.34 20.39 2.45
CA ASP A 44 -12.80 21.78 2.36
C ASP A 44 -14.33 21.85 2.27
N VAL A 45 -14.91 22.94 2.80
CA VAL A 45 -16.37 23.17 2.78
C VAL A 45 -16.89 23.30 1.34
N ASP A 46 -16.11 23.86 0.43
CA ASP A 46 -16.48 24.04 -0.98
C ASP A 46 -16.04 22.83 -1.83
N GLU A 47 -16.98 22.26 -2.58
CA GLU A 47 -16.74 21.08 -3.42
C GLU A 47 -15.71 21.31 -4.53
N ARG A 48 -15.67 22.50 -5.12
CA ARG A 48 -14.74 22.84 -6.19
C ARG A 48 -13.32 22.90 -5.64
N VAL A 49 -13.15 23.38 -4.41
CA VAL A 49 -11.86 23.35 -3.70
C VAL A 49 -11.45 21.91 -3.41
N ARG A 50 -12.39 21.06 -2.94
CA ARG A 50 -12.10 19.62 -2.75
C ARG A 50 -11.63 18.97 -4.04
N ARG A 51 -12.40 19.11 -5.13
CA ARG A 51 -12.09 18.53 -6.45
C ARG A 51 -10.75 19.01 -6.99
N HIS A 52 -10.48 20.32 -6.91
CA HIS A 52 -9.21 20.89 -7.33
C HIS A 52 -8.04 20.34 -6.50
N THR A 53 -8.23 20.23 -5.18
CA THR A 53 -7.24 19.61 -4.29
C THR A 53 -6.96 18.18 -4.70
N TYR A 54 -8.00 17.38 -5.00
CA TYR A 54 -7.83 16.00 -5.46
C TYR A 54 -6.96 15.90 -6.72
N ILE A 55 -7.24 16.72 -7.74
CA ILE A 55 -6.48 16.73 -8.99
C ILE A 55 -5.01 17.09 -8.74
N GLN A 56 -4.76 18.06 -7.85
CA GLN A 56 -3.40 18.49 -7.55
C GLN A 56 -2.63 17.40 -6.81
N ILE A 57 -3.21 16.81 -5.75
CA ILE A 57 -2.53 15.77 -4.96
C ILE A 57 -2.39 14.46 -5.73
N SER A 58 -3.35 14.10 -6.58
CA SER A 58 -3.27 12.86 -7.36
C SER A 58 -2.12 12.86 -8.37
N SER A 59 -1.67 14.05 -8.78
CA SER A 59 -0.49 14.22 -9.64
C SER A 59 0.85 13.99 -8.93
N TYR A 60 0.88 13.90 -7.59
CA TYR A 60 2.13 13.75 -6.85
C TYR A 60 2.50 12.26 -6.69
N PRO A 61 3.78 11.89 -6.87
CA PRO A 61 4.24 10.54 -6.57
C PRO A 61 3.94 10.15 -5.13
N VAL A 62 3.45 8.92 -4.91
CA VAL A 62 3.11 8.38 -3.57
C VAL A 62 4.23 8.61 -2.54
N LYS A 63 5.49 8.50 -2.98
CA LYS A 63 6.67 8.65 -2.12
C LYS A 63 6.85 10.06 -1.54
N GLN A 64 6.25 11.10 -2.13
CA GLN A 64 6.35 12.48 -1.66
C GLN A 64 5.43 12.79 -0.47
N TYR A 65 4.43 11.95 -0.21
CA TYR A 65 3.59 12.06 0.97
C TYR A 65 4.33 11.53 2.19
N ILE A 66 4.24 12.28 3.31
CA ILE A 66 4.64 11.70 4.59
C ILE A 66 3.67 10.56 4.93
N VAL A 67 4.18 9.58 5.64
CA VAL A 67 3.53 8.31 6.00
C VAL A 67 2.05 8.46 6.38
N ALA A 68 1.74 9.30 7.37
CA ALA A 68 0.37 9.52 7.86
C ALA A 68 -0.61 10.07 6.81
N GLN A 69 -0.10 10.60 5.70
CA GLN A 69 -0.88 11.22 4.63
C GLN A 69 -1.19 10.27 3.48
N ARG A 70 -0.43 9.17 3.34
CA ARG A 70 -0.70 8.11 2.34
C ARG A 70 -1.98 7.33 2.65
N PHE A 71 -2.46 7.43 3.88
CA PHE A 71 -3.73 6.87 4.35
C PHE A 71 -4.97 7.63 3.86
N VAL A 72 -4.79 8.78 3.20
CA VAL A 72 -5.88 9.68 2.84
C VAL A 72 -6.35 9.41 1.41
N LYS A 73 -7.21 8.38 1.32
CA LYS A 73 -8.31 8.18 0.36
C LYS A 73 -8.09 7.26 -0.83
N ILE A 74 -8.97 6.25 -0.85
CA ILE A 74 -9.32 5.30 -1.92
C ILE A 74 -9.40 5.96 -3.31
N VAL A 75 -9.84 7.22 -3.39
CA VAL A 75 -10.01 7.95 -4.65
C VAL A 75 -8.69 8.19 -5.41
N LEU A 76 -7.54 8.26 -4.72
CA LEU A 76 -6.22 8.45 -5.35
C LEU A 76 -5.58 7.15 -5.83
N ILE A 77 -6.06 6.01 -5.32
CA ILE A 77 -5.50 4.68 -5.56
C ILE A 77 -5.43 4.35 -7.05
N PRO A 78 -6.47 4.59 -7.88
CA PRO A 78 -6.39 4.23 -9.28
C PRO A 78 -5.31 5.00 -10.06
N GLN A 79 -5.16 6.30 -9.81
CA GLN A 79 -4.17 7.13 -10.49
C GLN A 79 -2.74 6.84 -10.01
N TRP A 80 -2.58 6.59 -8.70
CA TRP A 80 -1.30 6.13 -8.19
C TRP A 80 -0.94 4.77 -8.77
N PHE A 81 -1.87 3.81 -8.81
CA PHE A 81 -1.62 2.50 -9.38
C PHE A 81 -1.19 2.57 -10.85
N GLU A 82 -1.81 3.44 -11.65
CA GLU A 82 -1.37 3.73 -13.03
C GLU A 82 0.07 4.25 -13.10
N SER A 83 0.48 5.13 -12.17
CA SER A 83 1.87 5.63 -12.11
C SER A 83 2.90 4.55 -11.80
N TYR A 84 2.49 3.44 -11.18
CA TYR A 84 3.30 2.23 -10.98
C TYR A 84 3.12 1.20 -12.11
N GLN A 85 2.64 1.63 -13.29
CA GLN A 85 2.43 0.78 -14.46
C GLN A 85 1.52 -0.42 -14.15
N LYS A 86 0.53 -0.22 -13.26
CA LYS A 86 -0.38 -1.28 -12.79
C LYS A 86 0.33 -2.48 -12.16
N ASN A 87 1.52 -2.27 -11.60
CA ASN A 87 2.25 -3.31 -10.90
C ASN A 87 1.84 -3.37 -9.42
N ASN A 88 1.11 -4.42 -9.04
CA ASN A 88 0.59 -4.63 -7.68
C ASN A 88 1.69 -4.63 -6.63
N VAL A 89 2.77 -5.38 -6.87
CA VAL A 89 3.87 -5.53 -5.91
C VAL A 89 4.64 -4.21 -5.74
N ALA A 90 4.93 -3.52 -6.85
CA ALA A 90 5.64 -2.23 -6.80
C ALA A 90 4.81 -1.14 -6.12
N PHE A 91 3.50 -1.13 -6.36
CA PHE A 91 2.56 -0.22 -5.70
C PHE A 91 2.46 -0.50 -4.20
N VAL A 92 2.26 -1.75 -3.79
CA VAL A 92 2.22 -2.17 -2.38
C VAL A 92 3.55 -1.83 -1.69
N LYS A 93 4.69 -2.08 -2.34
CA LYS A 93 6.01 -1.68 -1.82
C LYS A 93 6.11 -0.18 -1.56
N ALA A 94 5.45 0.66 -2.36
CA ALA A 94 5.45 2.11 -2.14
C ALA A 94 4.54 2.57 -0.99
N LEU A 95 3.55 1.76 -0.62
CA LEU A 95 2.70 2.00 0.57
C LEU A 95 3.42 1.64 1.88
N LYS A 96 4.43 0.77 1.79
CA LYS A 96 5.13 0.22 2.94
C LYS A 96 5.88 1.27 3.76
N ILE A 97 5.80 1.07 5.07
CA ILE A 97 6.42 1.90 6.09
C ILE A 97 7.08 0.97 7.10
N ASP A 98 8.42 1.02 7.13
CA ASP A 98 9.24 0.18 7.99
C ASP A 98 9.69 0.96 9.23
N ALA A 99 8.75 1.26 10.11
CA ALA A 99 9.01 2.06 11.32
C ALA A 99 8.88 1.24 12.60
N ASP A 100 7.77 0.52 12.76
CA ASP A 100 7.51 -0.37 13.90
C ASP A 100 6.42 -1.40 13.54
N GLU A 101 6.11 -2.29 14.49
CA GLU A 101 5.12 -3.35 14.32
C GLU A 101 3.71 -2.82 14.03
N LYS A 102 3.33 -1.68 14.62
CA LYS A 102 2.01 -1.06 14.39
C LYS A 102 1.92 -0.47 12.99
N GLU A 103 2.98 0.14 12.50
CA GLU A 103 3.05 0.63 11.13
C GLU A 103 3.05 -0.52 10.11
N MET A 104 3.65 -1.67 10.43
CA MET A 104 3.58 -2.87 9.60
C MET A 104 2.15 -3.44 9.53
N GLU A 105 1.44 -3.50 10.66
CA GLU A 105 0.03 -3.91 10.71
C GLU A 105 -0.85 -2.95 9.91
N ARG A 106 -0.67 -1.64 10.09
CA ARG A 106 -1.37 -0.59 9.34
C ARG A 106 -1.10 -0.70 7.84
N PHE A 107 0.16 -0.91 7.46
CA PHE A 107 0.57 -1.14 6.09
C PHE A 107 -0.19 -2.33 5.49
N ALA A 108 -0.19 -3.49 6.15
CA ALA A 108 -0.87 -4.68 5.68
C ALA A 108 -2.38 -4.43 5.48
N LYS A 109 -3.03 -3.77 6.45
CA LYS A 109 -4.46 -3.43 6.35
C LYS A 109 -4.75 -2.47 5.19
N THR A 110 -3.95 -1.42 5.05
CA THR A 110 -4.12 -0.41 3.99
C THR A 110 -3.84 -0.98 2.61
N ALA A 111 -2.79 -1.78 2.46
CA ALA A 111 -2.47 -2.45 1.20
C ALA A 111 -3.61 -3.38 0.75
N LYS A 112 -4.19 -4.16 1.67
CA LYS A 112 -5.36 -5.02 1.36
C LYS A 112 -6.57 -4.21 0.89
N LEU A 113 -6.90 -3.11 1.56
CA LEU A 113 -8.00 -2.22 1.14
C LEU A 113 -7.73 -1.61 -0.25
N ALA A 114 -6.49 -1.17 -0.49
CA ALA A 114 -6.11 -0.58 -1.76
C ALA A 114 -6.18 -1.58 -2.92
N LEU A 115 -5.69 -2.80 -2.71
CA LEU A 115 -5.77 -3.88 -3.68
C LEU A 115 -7.22 -4.27 -3.96
N GLY A 116 -8.09 -4.27 -2.94
CA GLY A 116 -9.54 -4.44 -3.09
C GLY A 116 -10.13 -3.54 -4.16
N GLU A 117 -9.91 -2.23 -3.99
CA GLU A 117 -10.40 -1.21 -4.92
C GLU A 117 -9.78 -1.33 -6.33
N ILE A 118 -8.50 -1.68 -6.40
CA ILE A 118 -7.79 -1.91 -7.67
C ILE A 118 -8.40 -3.09 -8.42
N PHE A 119 -8.58 -4.22 -7.74
CA PHE A 119 -9.11 -5.44 -8.35
C PHE A 119 -10.58 -5.29 -8.76
N THR A 120 -11.40 -4.59 -7.97
CA THR A 120 -12.77 -4.25 -8.40
C THR A 120 -12.79 -3.35 -9.64
N LYS A 121 -11.82 -2.44 -9.80
CA LYS A 121 -11.80 -1.49 -10.91
C LYS A 121 -11.13 -2.04 -12.18
N TYR A 122 -10.04 -2.78 -12.05
CA TYR A 122 -9.18 -3.20 -13.16
C TYR A 122 -9.26 -4.71 -13.48
N GLY A 123 -9.94 -5.51 -12.64
CA GLY A 123 -10.01 -6.96 -12.78
C GLY A 123 -8.78 -7.69 -12.22
N LEU A 124 -8.79 -9.02 -12.33
CA LEU A 124 -7.82 -9.93 -11.71
C LEU A 124 -6.74 -10.48 -12.67
N ASN A 125 -6.98 -10.41 -13.99
CA ASN A 125 -6.18 -11.09 -15.02
C ASN A 125 -4.68 -10.76 -15.01
N ASP A 126 -4.31 -9.53 -14.64
CA ASP A 126 -2.90 -9.12 -14.59
C ASP A 126 -2.21 -9.52 -13.26
N ALA A 127 -2.99 -9.79 -12.20
CA ALA A 127 -2.48 -10.03 -10.86
C ALA A 127 -1.93 -11.45 -10.65
N THR A 128 -2.61 -12.46 -11.21
CA THR A 128 -2.20 -13.87 -11.16
C THR A 128 -0.87 -14.08 -11.88
N THR A 129 -0.75 -13.54 -13.09
CA THR A 129 0.47 -13.55 -13.90
C THR A 129 1.64 -12.88 -13.18
N MET A 130 1.40 -11.72 -12.53
CA MET A 130 2.45 -11.01 -11.81
C MET A 130 2.97 -11.74 -10.56
N LEU A 131 2.10 -12.45 -9.85
CA LEU A 131 2.51 -13.22 -8.67
C LEU A 131 3.20 -14.54 -9.04
N GLY A 132 3.18 -14.92 -10.32
CA GLY A 132 3.77 -16.16 -10.80
C GLY A 132 3.06 -17.39 -10.26
N LEU A 133 1.78 -17.25 -9.87
CA LEU A 133 0.91 -18.37 -9.50
C LEU A 133 0.57 -19.11 -10.79
N ARG A 134 1.30 -20.19 -11.06
CA ARG A 134 0.95 -21.12 -12.14
C ARG A 134 -0.14 -22.04 -11.62
N GLU A 135 -1.01 -22.55 -12.48
CA GLU A 135 -2.05 -23.53 -12.09
C GLU A 135 -1.43 -24.77 -11.40
N GLU A 136 -0.20 -25.11 -11.78
CA GLU A 136 0.60 -26.22 -11.24
C GLU A 136 1.23 -25.87 -9.87
N ASP A 137 1.69 -24.62 -9.71
CA ASP A 137 2.37 -24.11 -8.52
C ASP A 137 1.46 -23.08 -7.84
N LYS A 138 0.46 -23.58 -7.10
CA LYS A 138 -0.54 -22.75 -6.39
C LYS A 138 0.05 -21.91 -5.23
N THR A 139 1.38 -21.92 -5.06
CA THR A 139 2.12 -21.17 -4.03
C THR A 139 3.18 -20.28 -4.64
N ILE A 140 3.45 -19.13 -4.01
CA ILE A 140 4.61 -18.31 -4.38
C ILE A 140 5.88 -19.02 -3.89
N PRO A 141 6.91 -19.23 -4.74
CA PRO A 141 8.16 -19.83 -4.28
C PRO A 141 8.78 -19.03 -3.12
N LEU A 142 9.26 -19.70 -2.06
CA LEU A 142 9.84 -19.05 -0.88
C LEU A 142 10.96 -18.06 -1.23
N LYS A 143 11.74 -18.34 -2.27
CA LYS A 143 12.77 -17.44 -2.79
C LYS A 143 12.20 -16.08 -3.23
N ASN A 144 10.98 -16.03 -3.74
CA ASN A 144 10.31 -14.82 -4.21
C ASN A 144 9.34 -14.25 -3.17
N LEU A 145 9.12 -14.96 -2.06
CA LEU A 145 8.24 -14.53 -0.99
C LEU A 145 8.80 -13.30 -0.28
N THR A 146 8.02 -12.23 -0.34
CA THR A 146 8.17 -10.97 0.38
C THR A 146 6.85 -10.64 1.06
N ILE A 147 6.86 -9.71 2.02
CA ILE A 147 5.63 -9.29 2.69
C ILE A 147 4.65 -8.66 1.68
N GLU A 148 5.16 -7.93 0.70
CA GLU A 148 4.39 -7.28 -0.35
C GLU A 148 3.70 -8.32 -1.26
N THR A 149 4.44 -9.34 -1.71
CA THR A 149 3.87 -10.42 -2.52
C THR A 149 2.87 -11.27 -1.73
N ALA A 150 3.12 -11.51 -0.43
CA ALA A 150 2.19 -12.25 0.43
C ALA A 150 0.88 -11.50 0.63
N ILE A 151 0.93 -10.17 0.85
CA ILE A 151 -0.26 -9.32 0.94
C ILE A 151 -1.03 -9.30 -0.38
N CYS A 152 -0.33 -9.19 -1.51
CA CYS A 152 -0.95 -9.26 -2.83
C CYS A 152 -1.67 -10.59 -3.05
N TRP A 153 -1.01 -11.71 -2.71
CA TRP A 153 -1.57 -13.05 -2.82
C TRP A 153 -2.83 -13.22 -1.97
N GLN A 154 -2.78 -12.79 -0.72
CA GLN A 154 -3.93 -12.87 0.16
C GLN A 154 -5.12 -12.03 -0.34
N ALA A 155 -4.86 -10.79 -0.79
CA ALA A 155 -5.90 -9.91 -1.30
C ALA A 155 -6.57 -10.49 -2.56
N LEU A 156 -5.78 -11.12 -3.44
CA LEU A 156 -6.27 -11.83 -4.62
C LEU A 156 -7.21 -12.98 -4.23
N LEU A 157 -6.76 -13.89 -3.36
CA LEU A 157 -7.58 -15.02 -2.91
C LEU A 157 -8.89 -14.57 -2.26
N LYS A 158 -8.84 -13.51 -1.45
CA LYS A 158 -10.02 -12.96 -0.79
C LYS A 158 -11.05 -12.42 -1.78
N ILE A 159 -10.64 -11.84 -2.89
CA ILE A 159 -11.58 -11.35 -3.91
C ILE A 159 -12.11 -12.49 -4.76
N LEU A 160 -11.27 -13.46 -5.13
CA LEU A 160 -11.72 -14.68 -5.81
C LEU A 160 -12.81 -15.40 -4.99
N GLN A 161 -12.67 -15.45 -3.66
CA GLN A 161 -13.71 -15.96 -2.76
C GLN A 161 -15.04 -15.21 -2.82
N HIS A 162 -15.02 -13.90 -3.03
CA HIS A 162 -16.21 -13.07 -3.04
C HIS A 162 -16.84 -12.90 -4.43
N THR A 163 -16.08 -13.07 -5.51
CA THR A 163 -16.51 -12.71 -6.87
C THR A 163 -16.59 -13.91 -7.81
N GLU A 164 -15.66 -14.87 -7.76
CA GLU A 164 -15.49 -15.92 -8.77
C GLU A 164 -15.09 -17.25 -8.14
N SER A 165 -16.05 -17.92 -7.48
CA SER A 165 -15.77 -19.15 -6.71
C SER A 165 -15.26 -20.32 -7.56
N TYR A 166 -15.45 -20.30 -8.88
CA TYR A 166 -14.98 -21.36 -9.78
C TYR A 166 -13.50 -21.21 -10.15
N GLU A 167 -12.98 -19.98 -10.21
CA GLU A 167 -11.55 -19.74 -10.44
C GLU A 167 -10.73 -19.94 -9.17
N LEU A 168 -11.37 -19.78 -8.00
CA LEU A 168 -10.72 -19.95 -6.71
C LEU A 168 -10.06 -21.33 -6.54
N ASP A 169 -10.72 -22.40 -6.98
CA ASP A 169 -10.21 -23.78 -6.87
C ASP A 169 -8.91 -23.99 -7.67
N ALA A 170 -8.72 -23.24 -8.76
CA ALA A 170 -7.49 -23.26 -9.56
C ALA A 170 -6.30 -22.67 -8.79
N TYR A 171 -6.54 -21.70 -7.91
CA TYR A 171 -5.50 -20.99 -7.15
C TYR A 171 -5.40 -21.43 -5.68
N MET A 172 -6.36 -22.21 -5.18
CA MET A 172 -6.34 -22.74 -3.82
C MET A 172 -5.43 -23.97 -3.69
N VAL A 173 -4.43 -23.82 -2.83
CA VAL A 173 -3.52 -24.89 -2.42
C VAL A 173 -4.27 -25.84 -1.49
N ASP A 174 -4.05 -27.14 -1.64
CA ASP A 174 -4.48 -28.13 -0.66
C ASP A 174 -3.95 -27.78 0.75
N LEU A 175 -4.79 -27.91 1.78
CA LEU A 175 -4.45 -27.53 3.15
C LEU A 175 -3.21 -28.27 3.69
N MET A 176 -2.99 -29.52 3.30
CA MET A 176 -1.83 -30.31 3.74
C MET A 176 -0.57 -29.83 3.02
N ALA A 177 -0.64 -29.58 1.71
CA ALA A 177 0.45 -28.99 0.95
C ALA A 177 0.80 -27.58 1.46
N PHE A 178 -0.20 -26.77 1.79
CA PHE A 178 0.01 -25.44 2.34
C PHE A 178 0.57 -25.47 3.78
N GLY A 179 0.13 -26.43 4.61
CA GLY A 179 0.71 -26.68 5.92
C GLY A 179 2.20 -27.00 5.85
N ASN A 180 2.61 -27.84 4.89
CA ASN A 180 4.02 -28.14 4.63
C ASN A 180 4.80 -26.92 4.15
N TYR A 181 4.18 -26.06 3.33
CA TYR A 181 4.76 -24.80 2.89
C TYR A 181 5.01 -23.84 4.08
N ILE A 182 4.01 -23.65 4.95
CA ILE A 182 4.14 -22.81 6.16
C ILE A 182 5.22 -23.38 7.09
N LYS A 183 5.27 -24.71 7.26
CA LYS A 183 6.31 -25.36 8.06
C LYS A 183 7.71 -25.09 7.48
N THR A 184 7.88 -25.26 6.17
CA THR A 184 9.16 -24.98 5.50
C THR A 184 9.58 -23.51 5.66
N PHE A 185 8.62 -22.59 5.59
CA PHE A 185 8.84 -21.16 5.88
C PHE A 185 9.28 -20.92 7.34
N ALA A 186 8.63 -21.58 8.31
CA ALA A 186 8.95 -21.47 9.74
C ALA A 186 10.34 -22.02 10.07
N ASP A 187 10.70 -23.16 9.47
CA ASP A 187 11.96 -23.86 9.71
C ASP A 187 13.14 -23.18 8.99
N THR A 188 12.86 -22.46 7.89
CA THR A 188 13.92 -21.87 7.04
C THR A 188 13.65 -20.41 6.65
N PRO A 189 13.55 -19.48 7.62
CA PRO A 189 13.20 -18.09 7.35
C PRO A 189 14.21 -17.37 6.43
N THR A 190 15.48 -17.81 6.42
CA THR A 190 16.57 -17.27 5.59
C THR A 190 16.37 -17.49 4.08
N LEU A 191 15.46 -18.39 3.67
CA LEU A 191 15.13 -18.60 2.26
C LEU A 191 14.34 -17.44 1.65
N CYS A 192 13.71 -16.61 2.48
CA CYS A 192 12.87 -15.51 2.05
C CYS A 192 13.71 -14.30 1.59
N ASN A 193 13.33 -13.72 0.45
CA ASN A 193 14.04 -12.56 -0.11
C ASN A 193 14.04 -11.35 0.83
N TYR A 194 13.03 -11.21 1.67
CA TYR A 194 12.97 -10.13 2.65
C TYR A 194 14.14 -10.18 3.67
N ILE A 195 14.46 -11.36 4.23
CA ILE A 195 15.57 -11.51 5.19
C ILE A 195 16.92 -11.22 4.50
N ARG A 196 17.06 -11.56 3.21
CA ARG A 196 18.24 -11.19 2.41
C ARG A 196 18.37 -9.67 2.25
N GLN A 197 17.27 -8.95 2.09
CA GLN A 197 17.27 -7.49 1.89
C GLN A 197 17.56 -6.71 3.17
N LEU A 198 17.19 -7.24 4.34
CA LEU A 198 17.49 -6.62 5.65
C LEU A 198 18.96 -6.56 6.04
N ALA A 199 19.82 -7.34 5.38
CA ALA A 199 21.24 -7.36 5.72
C ALA A 199 21.94 -5.99 5.52
N TYR A 200 21.26 -5.01 4.90
CA TYR A 200 21.81 -3.71 4.49
C TYR A 200 21.39 -2.50 5.33
N ASP A 201 20.49 -2.60 6.33
CA ASP A 201 20.07 -1.43 7.14
C ASP A 201 20.82 -1.38 8.50
N PRO A 202 21.63 -0.33 8.78
CA PRO A 202 22.44 -0.21 9.99
C PRO A 202 21.73 0.43 11.21
N SER A 203 20.46 0.88 11.09
CA SER A 203 19.81 1.73 12.09
C SER A 203 18.99 1.02 13.17
N MET A 204 18.63 -0.25 12.96
CA MET A 204 17.79 -1.05 13.87
C MET A 204 18.43 -2.43 14.06
N THR A 205 18.35 -3.00 15.26
CA THR A 205 18.95 -4.32 15.52
C THR A 205 18.33 -5.34 14.57
N ARG A 206 19.18 -5.91 13.71
CA ARG A 206 18.82 -6.86 12.65
C ARG A 206 17.82 -7.93 13.13
N ASP A 207 17.97 -8.37 14.37
CA ASP A 207 17.12 -9.36 15.04
C ASP A 207 15.66 -8.89 15.25
N MET A 208 15.44 -7.63 15.64
CA MET A 208 14.10 -7.08 15.89
C MET A 208 13.30 -6.89 14.59
N LEU A 209 13.97 -6.41 13.53
CA LEU A 209 13.38 -6.25 12.19
C LEU A 209 13.06 -7.60 11.53
N GLN A 210 13.93 -8.59 11.72
CA GLN A 210 13.69 -9.96 11.28
C GLN A 210 12.47 -10.55 11.97
N LYS A 211 12.40 -10.43 13.30
CA LYS A 211 11.27 -10.92 14.10
C LYS A 211 9.95 -10.28 13.68
N MET A 212 9.90 -8.96 13.57
CA MET A 212 8.70 -8.21 13.21
C MET A 212 8.11 -8.71 11.87
N TYR A 213 8.95 -8.81 10.85
CA TYR A 213 8.48 -9.24 9.55
C TYR A 213 8.22 -10.73 9.44
N PHE A 214 8.97 -11.56 10.16
CA PHE A 214 8.63 -12.98 10.27
C PHE A 214 7.22 -13.13 10.85
N GLN A 215 6.91 -12.39 11.92
CA GLN A 215 5.57 -12.36 12.52
C GLN A 215 4.52 -11.86 11.52
N SER A 216 4.76 -10.75 10.81
CA SER A 216 3.81 -10.22 9.83
C SER A 216 3.59 -11.17 8.63
N MET A 217 4.65 -11.79 8.11
CA MET A 217 4.54 -12.77 7.03
C MET A 217 3.80 -14.02 7.51
N MET A 218 4.13 -14.53 8.69
CA MET A 218 3.44 -15.68 9.28
C MET A 218 1.94 -15.38 9.47
N GLN A 219 1.59 -14.20 9.94
CA GLN A 219 0.21 -13.78 10.08
C GLN A 219 -0.52 -13.78 8.74
N VAL A 220 0.08 -13.20 7.69
CA VAL A 220 -0.52 -13.18 6.34
C VAL A 220 -0.71 -14.61 5.80
N LEU A 221 0.29 -15.48 5.96
CA LEU A 221 0.20 -16.88 5.51
C LEU A 221 -0.88 -17.67 6.28
N LEU A 222 -0.98 -17.48 7.60
CA LEU A 222 -2.03 -18.10 8.41
C LEU A 222 -3.42 -17.59 8.04
N GLU A 223 -3.56 -16.31 7.68
CA GLU A 223 -4.83 -15.79 7.19
C GLU A 223 -5.19 -16.39 5.83
N ILE A 224 -4.22 -16.65 4.94
CA ILE A 224 -4.46 -17.41 3.70
C ILE A 224 -4.97 -18.82 4.01
N ALA A 225 -4.36 -19.50 5.00
CA ALA A 225 -4.77 -20.85 5.41
C ALA A 225 -6.18 -20.90 6.01
N ARG A 226 -6.65 -19.79 6.61
CA ARG A 226 -8.01 -19.68 7.18
C ARG A 226 -9.05 -19.29 6.14
N SER A 227 -8.60 -18.69 5.05
CA SER A 227 -9.45 -18.30 3.94
C SER A 227 -9.78 -19.49 3.06
N GLY A 228 -8.84 -20.44 2.86
CA GLY A 228 -9.12 -21.71 2.18
C GLY A 228 -9.85 -22.72 3.05
#